data_AF-A0A1H5WTU0-F1
#
_entry.id   AF-A0A1H5WTU0-F1
#
_cell.length_a   1.000
_cell.length_b   1.000
_cell.length_c   1.000
_cell.angle_alpha   90.00
_cell.angle_beta   90.00
_cell.angle_gamma   90.00
#
_symmetry.space_group_name_H-M   'P 1'
#
loop_
_entity.id
_entity.type
_entity.pdbx_description
1 polymer ?
#
loop_
_entity_poly.entity_id
_entity_poly.type
_entity_poly.pdbx_seq_one_letter_code
_entity_poly.pdbx_strand_id
1 'polypeptide(L)'
;MAKASTKAIRFLETLRIPEGPKAGQPVKLAPFQKQFVRGALADGISVAVLSIGRGNAKTALSSGIALGAVMGIWDRQPHREIIVAARTRDQGRIAFDFVVGFIRGLPEDEQALFYDPPQPET
;
A
#
# COMPACT_ATOMS: atom_id res chain seq x y z
N MET A 1 11.82 7.13 -18.41
CA MET A 1 10.68 6.87 -17.50
C MET A 1 11.18 6.83 -16.06
N ALA A 2 10.40 7.31 -15.08
CA ALA A 2 10.78 7.18 -13.66
C ALA A 2 10.79 5.70 -13.24
N LYS A 3 11.80 5.29 -12.46
CA LYS A 3 11.91 3.92 -11.91
C LYS A 3 10.67 3.55 -11.10
N ALA A 4 10.30 2.28 -11.10
CA ALA A 4 9.14 1.77 -10.36
C ALA A 4 9.16 2.21 -8.88
N SER A 5 10.33 2.08 -8.24
CA SER A 5 10.55 2.55 -6.87
C SER A 5 10.34 4.05 -6.65
N THR A 6 10.65 4.90 -7.62
CA THR A 6 10.40 6.35 -7.52
C THR A 6 8.90 6.65 -7.55
N LYS A 7 8.15 5.98 -8.43
CA LYS A 7 6.68 6.09 -8.49
C LYS A 7 6.04 5.58 -7.20
N ALA A 8 6.50 4.43 -6.71
CA ALA A 8 6.04 3.84 -5.45
C ALA A 8 6.27 4.76 -4.25
N ILE A 9 7.48 5.31 -4.09
CA ILE A 9 7.79 6.24 -2.98
C ILE A 9 6.91 7.48 -3.06
N ARG A 10 6.74 8.07 -4.25
CA ARG A 10 5.89 9.26 -4.42
C ARG A 10 4.45 8.97 -4.05
N PHE A 11 3.90 7.86 -4.53
CA PHE A 11 2.55 7.42 -4.18
C PHE A 11 2.40 7.15 -2.68
N LEU A 12 3.34 6.43 -2.07
CA LEU A 12 3.31 6.19 -0.63
C LEU A 12 3.25 7.50 0.17
N GLU A 13 3.91 8.56 -0.29
CA GLU A 13 3.90 9.87 0.36
C GLU A 13 2.65 10.74 0.03
N THR A 14 1.78 10.33 -0.90
CA THR A 14 0.46 10.97 -1.10
C THR A 14 -0.57 10.45 -0.10
N LEU A 15 -0.42 9.21 0.36
CA LEU A 15 -1.35 8.55 1.28
C LEU A 15 -1.45 9.28 2.63
N ARG A 16 -2.61 9.14 3.26
CA ARG A 16 -2.91 9.68 4.59
C ARG A 16 -2.97 8.53 5.60
N ILE A 17 -2.34 8.72 6.76
CA ILE A 17 -2.34 7.71 7.82
C ILE A 17 -3.79 7.50 8.30
N PRO A 18 -4.35 6.27 8.25
CA PRO A 18 -5.77 6.06 8.55
C PRO A 18 -6.07 6.04 10.05
N GLU A 19 -5.13 5.62 10.88
CA GLU A 19 -5.36 5.37 12.30
C GLU A 19 -4.18 5.75 13.20
N GLY A 20 -4.46 5.84 14.50
CA GLY A 20 -3.47 6.12 15.54
C GLY A 20 -3.15 7.61 15.73
N PRO A 21 -2.11 7.95 16.51
CA PRO A 21 -1.82 9.33 16.92
C PRO A 21 -1.48 10.30 15.78
N LYS A 22 -1.20 9.78 14.58
CA LYS A 22 -0.86 10.56 13.38
C LYS A 22 -1.95 10.47 12.30
N ALA A 23 -3.15 10.00 12.65
CA ALA A 23 -4.26 9.89 11.71
C ALA A 23 -4.49 11.22 10.97
N GLY A 24 -4.77 11.14 9.67
CA GLY A 24 -4.97 12.29 8.78
C GLY A 24 -3.67 13.00 8.35
N GLN A 25 -2.51 12.67 8.92
CA GLN A 25 -1.24 13.22 8.45
C GLN A 25 -0.75 12.47 7.19
N PRO A 26 0.01 13.15 6.30
CA PRO A 26 0.68 12.47 5.19
C PRO A 26 1.64 11.39 5.70
N VAL A 27 1.69 10.26 5.00
CA VAL A 27 2.72 9.25 5.23
C VAL A 27 4.08 9.86 4.87
N LYS A 28 5.04 9.79 5.80
CA LYS A 28 6.42 10.21 5.58
C LYS A 28 7.35 9.02 5.77
N LEU A 29 7.94 8.54 4.68
CA LEU A 29 8.82 7.38 4.71
C LEU A 29 10.17 7.73 5.36
N ALA A 30 10.58 6.94 6.34
CA ALA A 30 11.92 7.01 6.90
C ALA A 30 12.98 6.58 5.86
N PRO A 31 14.25 6.99 6.01
CA PRO A 31 15.32 6.64 5.07
C PRO A 31 15.42 5.14 4.78
N PHE A 32 15.32 4.29 5.81
CA PHE A 32 15.38 2.83 5.67
C PHE A 32 14.18 2.26 4.88
N GLN A 33 12.99 2.85 5.02
CA GLN A 33 11.80 2.43 4.27
C GLN A 33 11.96 2.79 2.78
N LYS A 34 12.48 3.98 2.49
CA LYS A 34 12.81 4.37 1.10
C LYS A 34 13.88 3.46 0.50
N GLN A 35 14.91 3.10 1.28
CA GLN A 35 15.92 2.14 0.85
C GLN A 35 15.30 0.77 0.56
N PHE A 36 14.44 0.27 1.44
CA PHE A 36 13.72 -0.98 1.22
C PHE A 36 12.88 -0.95 -0.06
N VAL A 37 12.05 0.08 -0.27
CA VAL A 37 11.22 0.20 -1.49
C VAL A 37 12.08 0.27 -2.76
N ARG A 38 13.24 0.95 -2.70
CA ARG A 38 14.18 0.99 -3.83
C ARG A 38 14.76 -0.39 -4.17
N GLY A 39 15.14 -1.15 -3.16
CA GLY A 39 15.66 -2.51 -3.36
C GLY A 39 14.58 -3.50 -3.77
N ALA A 40 13.41 -3.45 -3.13
CA ALA A 40 12.30 -4.36 -3.38
C ALA A 40 11.69 -4.24 -4.77
N LEU A 41 11.75 -3.04 -5.37
CA LEU A 41 11.26 -2.76 -6.73
C LEU A 41 12.40 -2.50 -7.72
N ALA A 42 13.59 -3.04 -7.46
CA ALA A 42 14.69 -2.99 -8.42
C ALA A 42 14.53 -4.06 -9.52
N ASP A 43 15.10 -3.81 -10.69
CA ASP A 43 15.02 -4.73 -11.82
C ASP A 43 15.64 -6.09 -11.46
N GLY A 44 14.95 -7.18 -11.79
CA GLY A 44 15.39 -8.54 -11.50
C GLY A 44 15.12 -9.03 -10.06
N ILE A 45 14.55 -8.18 -9.19
CA ILE A 45 14.18 -8.58 -7.83
C ILE A 45 12.75 -9.11 -7.81
N SER A 46 12.60 -10.39 -7.47
CA SER A 46 11.30 -11.04 -7.28
C SER A 46 10.90 -11.19 -5.80
N VAL A 47 11.88 -11.23 -4.89
CA VAL A 47 11.68 -11.41 -3.46
C VAL A 47 12.50 -10.37 -2.68
N ALA A 48 11.84 -9.70 -1.74
CA ALA A 48 12.46 -8.77 -0.82
C ALA A 48 11.98 -9.04 0.61
N VAL A 49 12.90 -8.98 1.58
CA VAL A 49 12.62 -9.25 2.99
C VAL A 49 13.05 -8.05 3.83
N LEU A 50 12.13 -7.58 4.68
CA LEU A 50 12.39 -6.51 5.64
C LEU A 50 12.21 -7.04 7.06
N SER A 51 13.30 -7.10 7.83
CA SER A 51 13.27 -7.47 9.24
C SER A 51 13.33 -6.22 10.12
N ILE A 52 12.24 -5.93 10.82
CA ILE A 52 12.11 -4.74 11.67
C ILE A 52 11.26 -5.02 12.93
N GLY A 53 11.61 -4.34 14.03
CA GLY A 53 10.92 -4.47 15.32
C GLY A 53 9.52 -3.85 15.36
N ARG A 54 8.82 -4.04 16.49
CA ARG A 54 7.52 -3.39 16.77
C ARG A 54 7.65 -1.87 16.73
N GLY A 55 6.60 -1.18 16.27
CA GLY A 55 6.57 0.29 16.21
C GLY A 55 7.17 0.92 14.95
N ASN A 56 7.80 0.15 14.06
CA ASN A 56 8.45 0.67 12.85
C ASN A 56 7.54 0.78 11.62
N ALA A 57 6.23 0.96 11.84
CA ALA A 57 5.23 1.16 10.78
C ALA A 57 5.23 0.10 9.65
N LYS A 58 5.59 -1.14 9.96
CA LYS A 58 5.66 -2.24 8.97
C LYS A 58 4.34 -2.49 8.25
N THR A 59 3.23 -2.44 8.98
CA THR A 59 1.87 -2.62 8.45
C THR A 59 1.51 -1.50 7.49
N ALA A 60 1.79 -0.24 7.85
CA ALA A 60 1.51 0.90 6.98
C ALA A 60 2.33 0.82 5.67
N LEU A 61 3.62 0.46 5.77
CA LEU A 61 4.48 0.30 4.61
C LEU A 61 3.99 -0.84 3.69
N SER A 62 3.70 -2.02 4.23
CA SER A 62 3.23 -3.16 3.42
C SER A 62 1.87 -2.88 2.79
N SER A 63 0.95 -2.23 3.52
CA SER A 63 -0.39 -1.90 3.04
C SER A 63 -0.36 -0.85 1.94
N GLY A 64 0.49 0.18 2.08
CA GLY A 64 0.65 1.19 1.02
C GLY A 64 1.29 0.60 -0.24
N ILE A 65 2.25 -0.32 -0.10
CA ILE A 65 2.84 -1.04 -1.25
C ILE A 65 1.78 -1.93 -1.91
N ALA A 66 0.98 -2.65 -1.12
CA ALA A 66 -0.10 -3.48 -1.64
C ALA A 66 -1.11 -2.65 -2.45
N LEU A 67 -1.56 -1.52 -1.90
CA LEU A 67 -2.50 -0.61 -2.57
C LEU A 67 -1.92 -0.05 -3.87
N GLY A 68 -0.70 0.48 -3.83
CA GLY A 68 -0.07 1.03 -5.03
C GLY A 68 0.18 -0.02 -6.12
N ALA A 69 0.46 -1.26 -5.72
CA ALA A 69 0.60 -2.37 -6.66
C ALA A 69 -0.74 -2.67 -7.34
N VAL A 70 -1.82 -2.88 -6.57
CA VAL A 70 -3.14 -3.23 -7.13
C VAL A 70 -3.73 -2.12 -8.00
N MET A 71 -3.45 -0.85 -7.68
CA MET A 71 -3.81 0.31 -8.51
C MET A 71 -2.96 0.45 -9.79
N GLY A 72 -1.89 -0.34 -9.95
CA GLY A 72 -1.01 -0.26 -11.12
C GLY A 72 -0.17 1.02 -11.18
N ILE A 73 0.24 1.57 -10.02
CA ILE A 73 0.97 2.84 -9.94
C ILE A 73 2.32 2.79 -10.64
N TRP A 74 3.06 1.67 -10.52
CA TRP A 74 4.40 1.54 -11.07
C TRP A 74 4.57 0.47 -12.15
N ASP A 75 3.64 -0.47 -12.26
CA ASP A 75 3.56 -1.48 -13.32
C ASP A 75 2.11 -1.67 -13.76
N ARG A 76 1.89 -2.28 -14.94
CA ARG A 76 0.55 -2.47 -15.53
C ARG A 76 0.17 -3.94 -15.59
N GLN A 77 0.47 -4.70 -14.54
CA GLN A 77 0.10 -6.12 -14.50
C GLN A 77 -1.43 -6.24 -14.47
N PRO A 78 -2.05 -6.86 -15.49
CA PRO A 78 -3.50 -7.01 -15.53
C PRO A 78 -3.96 -7.98 -14.44
N HIS A 79 -5.15 -7.74 -13.89
CA HIS A 79 -5.79 -8.59 -12.87
C HIS A 79 -4.86 -8.94 -11.68
N ARG A 80 -4.07 -7.96 -11.23
CA ARG A 80 -3.14 -8.16 -10.12
C ARG A 80 -3.90 -8.49 -8.83
N GLU A 81 -3.54 -9.60 -8.23
CA GLU A 81 -3.96 -9.99 -6.88
C GLU A 81 -2.83 -9.77 -5.88
N ILE A 82 -3.14 -9.22 -4.71
CA ILE A 82 -2.19 -9.05 -3.60
C ILE A 82 -2.68 -9.84 -2.39
N ILE A 83 -1.88 -10.83 -1.98
CA ILE A 83 -2.19 -11.68 -0.83
C ILE A 83 -1.52 -11.11 0.41
N VAL A 84 -2.31 -10.89 1.46
CA VAL A 84 -1.82 -10.53 2.79
C VAL A 84 -1.75 -11.79 3.66
N ALA A 85 -0.54 -12.24 3.95
CA ALA A 85 -0.30 -13.38 4.84
C ALA A 85 0.23 -12.92 6.20
N ALA A 86 -0.29 -13.50 7.28
CA ALA A 86 0.14 -13.26 8.63
C ALA A 86 0.03 -14.54 9.47
N ARG A 87 0.60 -14.54 10.69
CA ARG A 87 0.54 -15.71 11.59
C ARG A 87 -0.90 -16.04 11.99
N THR A 88 -1.77 -15.04 12.11
CA THR A 88 -3.19 -15.22 12.44
C THR A 88 -4.07 -14.41 11.49
N ARG A 89 -5.33 -14.85 11.36
CA ARG A 89 -6.35 -14.12 10.59
C ARG A 89 -6.53 -12.68 11.08
N ASP A 90 -6.53 -12.45 12.38
CA ASP A 90 -6.71 -11.10 12.94
C ASP A 90 -5.52 -10.18 12.61
N GLN A 91 -4.30 -10.72 12.58
CA GLN A 91 -3.15 -9.95 12.11
C GLN A 91 -3.23 -9.63 10.61
N GLY A 92 -3.74 -10.57 9.80
CA GLY A 92 -4.02 -10.32 8.39
C GLY A 92 -5.09 -9.25 8.19
N ARG A 93 -6.17 -9.32 8.99
CA ARG A 93 -7.26 -8.32 9.00
C ARG A 93 -6.72 -6.92 9.30
N ILE A 94 -5.81 -6.76 10.26
CA ILE A 94 -5.22 -5.45 10.57
C ILE A 94 -4.57 -4.82 9.32
N ALA A 95 -3.81 -5.59 8.54
CA ALA A 95 -3.19 -5.06 7.31
C ALA A 95 -4.25 -4.77 6.23
N PHE A 96 -5.27 -5.61 6.08
CA PHE A 96 -6.38 -5.36 5.17
C PHE A 96 -7.16 -4.09 5.52
N ASP A 97 -7.54 -3.91 6.79
CA ASP A 97 -8.25 -2.73 7.27
C ASP A 97 -7.40 -1.47 7.08
N PHE A 98 -6.07 -1.57 7.19
CA PHE A 98 -5.15 -0.47 6.89
C PHE A 98 -5.16 -0.09 5.40
N VAL A 99 -5.27 -1.06 4.48
CA VAL A 99 -5.47 -0.82 3.04
C VAL A 99 -6.80 -0.11 2.80
N VAL A 100 -7.89 -0.61 3.40
CA VAL A 100 -9.22 0.02 3.30
C VAL A 100 -9.19 1.45 3.85
N GLY A 101 -8.47 1.68 4.96
CA GLY A 101 -8.23 3.00 5.53
C GLY A 101 -7.51 3.93 4.56
N PHE A 102 -6.50 3.44 3.84
CA PHE A 102 -5.85 4.23 2.79
C PHE A 102 -6.79 4.54 1.63
N ILE A 103 -7.59 3.57 1.17
CA ILE A 103 -8.58 3.78 0.10
C ILE A 103 -9.53 4.91 0.47
N ARG A 104 -10.09 4.90 1.68
CA ARG A 104 -10.99 5.97 2.17
C ARG A 104 -10.35 7.36 2.21
N GLY A 105 -9.02 7.44 2.21
CA GLY A 105 -8.26 8.69 2.18
C GLY A 105 -7.86 9.16 0.77
N LEU A 106 -8.19 8.40 -0.28
CA LEU A 106 -7.92 8.77 -1.68
C LEU A 106 -8.94 9.80 -2.20
N PRO A 107 -8.66 10.48 -3.32
CA PRO A 107 -9.67 11.21 -4.10
C PRO A 107 -10.89 10.33 -4.44
N GLU A 108 -12.09 10.93 -4.55
CA GLU A 108 -13.34 10.19 -4.78
C GLU A 108 -13.33 9.36 -6.07
N ASP A 109 -12.70 9.87 -7.13
CA ASP A 109 -12.54 9.18 -8.41
C ASP A 109 -11.63 7.94 -8.31
N GLU A 110 -10.59 7.99 -7.47
CA GLU A 110 -9.75 6.82 -7.19
C GLU A 110 -10.46 5.82 -6.26
N GLN A 111 -11.28 6.29 -5.32
CA GLN A 111 -12.10 5.42 -4.46
C GLN A 111 -13.10 4.59 -5.26
N ALA A 112 -13.69 5.17 -6.31
CA ALA A 112 -14.64 4.49 -7.19
C ALA A 112 -14.05 3.24 -7.87
N LEU A 113 -12.72 3.11 -7.97
CA LEU A 113 -12.06 1.91 -8.49
C LEU A 113 -12.23 0.67 -7.59
N PHE A 114 -12.60 0.86 -6.32
CA PHE A 114 -12.72 -0.19 -5.31
C PHE A 114 -14.16 -0.46 -4.89
N TYR A 115 -15.11 0.29 -5.46
CA TYR A 115 -16.52 0.15 -5.18
C TYR A 115 -17.23 -0.28 -6.45
N ASP A 116 -17.89 -1.44 -6.42
CA ASP A 116 -18.84 -1.80 -7.45
C ASP A 116 -20.21 -1.26 -7.01
N PRO A 117 -20.79 -0.25 -7.70
CA PRO A 117 -22.09 0.24 -7.33
C PRO A 117 -23.12 -0.90 -7.42
N PRO A 118 -24.07 -0.98 -6.47
CA PRO A 118 -25.15 -1.94 -6.55
C PRO A 118 -25.85 -1.76 -7.90
N GLN A 119 -25.93 -2.84 -8.67
CA GLN A 119 -26.63 -2.84 -9.94
C GLN A 119 -28.12 -2.57 -9.65
N PRO A 120 -28.80 -1.71 -10.43
CA PRO A 120 -30.23 -1.47 -10.23
C PRO A 120 -30.98 -2.80 -10.29
N GLU A 121 -31.77 -3.08 -9.26
CA GLU A 121 -32.66 -4.23 -9.24
C GLU A 121 -33.63 -4.11 -10.42
N THR A 122 -33.77 -5.19 -11.20
CA THR A 122 -34.53 -5.24 -12.45
C THR A 122 -36.03 -5.35 -12.21
#